data_AF-A0A943X580-F1
#
_entry.id   AF-A0A943X580-F1
#
_cell.length_a   1.000
_cell.length_b   1.000
_cell.length_c   1.000
_cell.angle_alpha   90.00
_cell.angle_beta   90.00
_cell.angle_gamma   90.00
#
_symmetry.space_group_name_H-M   'P 1'
#
loop_
_entity.id
_entity.type
_entity.pdbx_description
1 polymer ?
#
loop_
_entity_poly.entity_id
_entity_poly.type
_entity_poly.pdbx_seq_one_letter_code
_entity_poly.pdbx_strand_id
1 'polypeptide(L)'
;MKSNVYIYILIMAGVTYIIRLLPLLLVRNEIENVTVKSFLYYVPYVTLSVMTFPAILNATNSVVSAAAGFITAVLTAFKGGSLFKVALFSCGIVFLIELFI
;
A
#
# COMPACT_ATOMS: atom_id res chain seq x y z
N MET A 1 27.99 -15.66 -29.45
CA MET A 1 27.10 -14.49 -29.29
C MET A 1 26.39 -14.48 -27.92
N LYS A 2 27.11 -14.61 -26.80
CA LYS A 2 26.54 -14.65 -25.42
C LYS A 2 26.96 -13.46 -24.53
N SER A 3 28.03 -12.76 -24.89
CA SER A 3 28.59 -11.64 -24.08
C SER A 3 27.69 -10.40 -24.03
N ASN A 4 26.95 -10.12 -25.12
CA ASN A 4 26.11 -8.93 -25.23
C ASN A 4 24.91 -8.93 -24.27
N VAL A 5 24.36 -10.09 -23.91
CA VAL A 5 23.18 -10.18 -23.02
C VAL A 5 23.56 -9.77 -21.60
N TYR A 6 24.72 -10.20 -21.11
CA TYR A 6 25.19 -9.85 -19.76
C TYR A 6 25.50 -8.36 -19.66
N ILE A 7 26.10 -7.78 -20.71
CA ILE A 7 26.32 -6.33 -20.83
C ILE A 7 24.98 -5.58 -20.89
N TYR A 8 23.99 -6.09 -21.62
CA TYR A 8 22.65 -5.48 -21.69
C TYR A 8 21.93 -5.48 -20.35
N ILE A 9 22.01 -6.57 -19.59
CA ILE A 9 21.43 -6.66 -18.23
C ILE A 9 22.10 -5.63 -17.31
N LEU A 10 23.43 -5.49 -17.40
CA LEU A 10 24.18 -4.56 -16.56
C LEU A 10 23.87 -3.09 -16.91
N ILE A 11 23.71 -2.77 -18.20
CA ILE A 11 23.26 -1.45 -18.67
C ILE A 11 21.81 -1.19 -18.23
N MET A 12 20.91 -2.17 -18.40
CA MET A 12 19.50 -2.04 -18.01
C MET A 12 19.37 -1.81 -16.50
N ALA A 13 20.12 -2.56 -15.69
CA ALA A 13 20.19 -2.39 -14.24
C ALA A 13 20.74 -1.00 -13.88
N GLY A 14 21.82 -0.56 -14.53
CA GLY A 14 22.40 0.77 -14.32
C GLY A 14 21.41 1.90 -14.60
N VAL A 15 20.76 1.87 -15.77
CA VAL A 15 19.79 2.91 -16.18
C VAL A 15 18.57 2.92 -15.25
N THR A 16 18.02 1.76 -14.89
CA THR A 16 16.85 1.70 -13.99
C THR A 16 17.18 2.15 -12.56
N TYR A 17 18.36 1.81 -12.04
CA TYR A 17 18.79 2.29 -10.73
C TYR A 17 19.04 3.80 -10.76
N ILE A 18 19.75 4.31 -11.76
CA ILE A 18 20.04 5.75 -11.87
C ILE A 18 18.74 6.54 -11.91
N ILE A 19 17.78 6.21 -12.78
CA ILE A 19 16.52 6.96 -12.88
C ILE A 19 15.68 6.90 -11.60
N ARG A 20 15.76 5.82 -10.82
CA ARG A 20 15.03 5.69 -9.53
C ARG A 20 15.71 6.41 -8.37
N LEU A 21 17.04 6.44 -8.33
CA LEU A 21 17.79 7.13 -7.26
C LEU A 21 17.97 8.62 -7.53
N LEU A 22 18.07 9.03 -8.80
CA LEU A 22 18.23 10.43 -9.18
C LEU A 22 17.15 11.36 -8.59
N PRO A 23 15.83 11.04 -8.61
CA PRO A 23 14.83 11.89 -7.99
C PRO A 23 14.98 11.96 -6.47
N LEU A 24 15.36 10.86 -5.80
CA LEU A 24 15.60 10.82 -4.35
C LEU A 24 16.85 11.63 -3.94
N LEU A 25 17.88 11.66 -4.79
CA LEU A 25 19.11 12.41 -4.54
C LEU A 25 18.96 13.92 -4.81
N LEU A 26 18.14 14.29 -5.81
CA LEU A 26 17.90 15.68 -6.19
C LEU A 26 16.87 16.36 -5.27
N VAL A 27 15.89 15.61 -4.76
CA VAL A 27 14.90 16.07 -3.76
C VAL A 27 15.48 15.93 -2.34
N ARG A 28 16.71 16.42 -2.14
CA ARG A 28 17.34 16.56 -0.82
C ARG A 28 17.25 17.98 -0.26
N ASN A 29 16.69 18.93 -1.01
CA ASN A 29 16.42 20.26 -0.49
C ASN A 29 15.28 20.20 0.55
N GLU A 30 15.55 20.68 1.77
CA GLU A 30 14.51 20.85 2.77
C GLU A 30 13.46 21.83 2.23
N ILE A 31 12.20 21.38 2.17
CA ILE A 31 11.09 22.28 1.90
C ILE A 31 10.92 23.16 3.14
N GLU A 32 11.44 24.38 3.07
CA GLU A 32 11.46 25.36 4.17
C GLU A 32 10.04 25.81 4.58
N ASN A 33 9.05 25.68 3.68
CA ASN A 33 7.69 26.09 3.95
C ASN A 33 6.87 24.95 4.62
N VAL A 34 6.44 25.20 5.86
CA VAL A 34 5.64 24.27 6.70
C VAL A 34 4.39 23.78 5.97
N THR A 35 3.68 24.64 5.22
CA THR A 35 2.43 24.28 4.55
C THR A 35 2.66 23.28 3.41
N VAL A 36 3.71 23.47 2.62
CA VAL A 36 4.05 22.57 1.49
C VAL A 36 4.61 21.26 2.01
N LYS A 37 5.39 21.29 3.09
CA LYS A 37 5.91 20.09 3.76
C LYS A 37 4.78 19.23 4.34
N SER A 38 3.83 19.83 5.04
CA SER A 38 2.63 19.11 5.53
C SER A 38 1.82 18.55 4.37
N PHE A 39 1.59 19.33 3.31
CA PHE A 39 0.85 18.85 2.14
C PHE A 39 1.53 17.65 1.47
N LEU A 40 2.84 17.73 1.16
CA LEU A 40 3.59 16.62 0.56
C LEU A 40 3.68 15.40 1.48
N TYR A 41 3.70 15.59 2.80
CA TYR A 41 3.65 14.48 3.73
C TYR A 41 2.29 13.78 3.69
N TYR A 42 1.17 14.51 3.67
CA TYR A 42 -0.16 13.90 3.70
C TYR A 42 -0.61 13.30 2.36
N VAL A 43 -0.17 13.84 1.21
CA VAL A 43 -0.60 13.37 -0.12
C VAL A 43 -0.41 11.86 -0.32
N PRO A 44 0.78 11.25 -0.09
CA PRO A 44 0.97 9.81 -0.25
C PRO A 44 0.11 8.95 0.68
N TYR A 45 -0.12 9.40 1.92
CA TYR A 45 -0.97 8.64 2.85
C TYR A 45 -2.43 8.69 2.43
N VAL A 46 -2.92 9.86 2.01
CA VAL A 46 -4.29 10.02 1.52
C VAL A 46 -4.50 9.21 0.24
N THR A 47 -3.55 9.23 -0.69
CA THR A 47 -3.66 8.43 -1.92
C THR A 47 -3.65 6.92 -1.63
N LEU A 48 -2.79 6.43 -0.74
CA LEU A 48 -2.81 5.04 -0.30
C LEU A 48 -4.14 4.64 0.35
N SER A 49 -4.70 5.50 1.21
CA SER A 49 -6.02 5.27 1.82
C SER A 49 -7.13 5.23 0.79
N VAL A 50 -7.14 6.17 -0.17
CA VAL A 50 -8.16 6.25 -1.22
C VAL A 50 -8.07 5.08 -2.20
N MET A 51 -6.90 4.47 -2.41
CA MET A 51 -6.78 3.25 -3.20
C MET A 51 -7.27 2.01 -2.43
N THR A 52 -7.02 1.95 -1.12
CA THR A 52 -7.26 0.74 -0.30
C THR A 52 -8.69 0.64 0.18
N PHE A 53 -9.29 1.75 0.63
CA PHE A 53 -10.64 1.78 1.19
C PHE A 53 -11.74 1.28 0.23
N PRO A 54 -11.83 1.75 -1.04
CA PRO A 54 -12.81 1.23 -1.98
C PRO A 54 -12.52 -0.21 -2.40
N ALA A 55 -11.24 -0.62 -2.45
CA ALA A 55 -10.88 -1.99 -2.79
C ALA A 55 -11.39 -2.98 -1.73
N ILE A 56 -11.31 -2.65 -0.44
CA ILE A 56 -11.86 -3.47 0.65
C ILE A 56 -13.38 -3.59 0.55
N LEU A 57 -14.09 -2.51 0.22
CA LEU A 57 -15.56 -2.52 0.14
C LEU A 57 -16.10 -3.26 -1.09
N ASN A 58 -15.35 -3.26 -2.20
CA ASN A 58 -15.74 -3.95 -3.44
C ASN A 58 -15.19 -5.39 -3.56
N ALA A 59 -14.31 -5.83 -2.66
CA ALA A 59 -13.75 -7.18 -2.70
C ALA A 59 -14.78 -8.29 -2.34
N THR A 60 -15.91 -7.91 -1.76
CA THR A 60 -16.93 -8.83 -1.21
C THR A 60 -18.26 -8.61 -1.93
N ASN A 61 -19.08 -9.65 -2.06
CA ASN A 61 -20.34 -9.58 -2.81
C ASN A 61 -21.38 -8.68 -2.10
N SER A 62 -21.27 -8.59 -0.77
CA SER A 62 -22.10 -7.75 0.09
C SER A 62 -21.29 -6.66 0.79
N VAL A 63 -21.76 -5.41 0.64
CA VAL A 63 -21.20 -4.23 1.35
C VAL A 63 -21.29 -4.41 2.88
N VAL A 64 -22.29 -5.15 3.37
CA VAL A 64 -22.48 -5.41 4.80
C VAL A 64 -21.38 -6.33 5.34
N SER A 65 -21.03 -7.37 4.58
CA SER A 65 -19.94 -8.28 4.92
C SER A 65 -18.58 -7.57 4.89
N ALA A 66 -18.35 -6.71 3.88
CA ALA A 66 -17.13 -5.91 3.79
C ALA A 66 -16.99 -4.92 4.95
N ALA A 67 -18.09 -4.24 5.33
CA ALA A 67 -18.10 -3.33 6.47
C ALA A 67 -17.78 -4.06 7.79
N ALA A 68 -18.33 -5.27 7.99
CA ALA A 68 -18.03 -6.08 9.17
C ALA A 68 -16.56 -6.55 9.21
N GLY A 69 -16.00 -6.96 8.06
CA GLY A 69 -14.56 -7.25 7.93
C GLY A 69 -13.68 -6.04 8.23
N PHE A 70 -14.07 -4.86 7.76
CA PHE A 70 -13.35 -3.62 8.04
C PHE A 70 -13.37 -3.24 9.53
N ILE A 71 -14.54 -3.31 10.19
CA ILE A 71 -14.67 -3.00 11.62
C ILE A 71 -13.80 -3.95 12.45
N THR A 72 -13.85 -5.25 12.14
CA THR A 72 -13.05 -6.24 12.87
C THR A 72 -11.56 -6.09 12.62
N ALA A 73 -11.15 -5.70 11.41
CA ALA A 73 -9.76 -5.34 11.11
C ALA A 73 -9.30 -4.12 11.92
N VAL A 74 -10.12 -3.06 11.99
CA VAL A 74 -9.82 -1.84 12.75
C VAL A 74 -9.69 -2.13 14.24
N LEU A 75 -10.64 -2.86 14.83
CA LEU A 75 -10.60 -3.24 16.25
C LEU A 75 -9.36 -4.07 16.59
N THR A 76 -9.00 -5.02 15.73
CA THR A 76 -7.83 -5.87 15.92
C THR A 76 -6.52 -5.09 15.75
N ALA A 77 -6.49 -4.11 14.83
CA ALA A 77 -5.35 -3.23 14.63
C ALA A 77 -5.12 -2.30 15.84
N PHE A 78 -6.18 -1.71 16.42
CA PHE A 78 -6.06 -0.88 17.63
C PHE A 78 -5.50 -1.62 18.84
N LYS A 79 -5.70 -2.93 18.90
CA LYS A 79 -5.18 -3.79 19.98
C LYS A 79 -3.68 -4.15 19.79
N GLY A 80 -3.00 -3.56 18.81
CA GLY A 80 -1.58 -3.82 18.53
C GLY A 80 -1.32 -5.17 17.87
N GLY A 81 -2.31 -5.75 17.20
CA GLY A 81 -2.18 -7.03 16.51
C GLY A 81 -1.19 -6.98 15.34
N SER A 82 -0.46 -8.08 15.08
CA SER A 82 0.38 -8.20 13.88
C SER A 82 -0.50 -8.22 12.62
N LEU A 83 0.05 -7.75 11.49
CA LEU A 83 -0.65 -7.68 10.20
C LEU A 83 -1.29 -9.03 9.82
N PHE A 84 -0.60 -10.13 10.11
CA PHE A 84 -1.07 -11.49 9.86
C PHE A 84 -2.31 -11.85 10.68
N LYS A 85 -2.36 -11.44 11.96
CA LYS A 85 -3.53 -11.67 12.83
C LYS A 85 -4.73 -10.88 12.31
N VAL A 86 -4.54 -9.59 11.98
CA VAL A 86 -5.59 -8.71 11.45
C VAL A 86 -6.20 -9.29 10.17
N ALA A 87 -5.35 -9.74 9.24
CA ALA A 87 -5.80 -10.35 7.99
C ALA A 87 -6.62 -11.62 8.22
N LEU A 88 -6.14 -12.53 9.10
CA LEU A 88 -6.83 -13.79 9.38
C LEU A 88 -8.22 -13.57 10.01
N PHE A 89 -8.32 -12.65 10.98
CA PHE A 89 -9.60 -12.31 11.61
C PHE A 89 -10.57 -11.65 10.62
N SER A 90 -10.09 -10.67 9.84
CA SER A 90 -10.92 -9.98 8.83
C SER A 90 -11.48 -10.97 7.80
N CYS A 91 -10.61 -11.80 7.19
CA CYS A 91 -11.04 -12.80 6.21
C CYS A 91 -11.98 -13.84 6.83
N GLY A 92 -11.71 -14.30 8.06
CA GLY A 92 -12.56 -15.26 8.76
C GLY A 92 -13.97 -14.72 9.01
N ILE A 93 -14.09 -13.46 9.43
CA ILE A 93 -15.39 -12.80 9.65
C ILE A 93 -16.14 -12.60 8.34
N VAL A 94 -15.48 -12.11 7.29
CA VAL A 94 -16.11 -11.94 5.97
C VAL A 94 -16.65 -13.27 5.44
N PHE A 95 -15.85 -14.33 5.55
CA PHE A 95 -16.23 -15.68 5.12
C PHE A 95 -17.44 -16.23 5.89
N LEU A 96 -17.47 -16.08 7.22
CA LEU A 96 -18.61 -16.53 8.03
C LEU A 96 -19.90 -15.78 7.71
N ILE A 97 -19.81 -14.49 7.41
CA ILE A 97 -20.98 -13.67 7.07
C ILE A 97 -21.47 -14.00 5.66
N GLU A 98 -20.58 -14.14 4.67
CA GLU A 98 -20.97 -14.58 3.32
C GLU A 98 -21.49 -16.02 3.29
N LEU A 99 -21.09 -16.89 4.22
CA LEU A 99 -21.65 -18.24 4.31
C LEU A 99 -23.12 -18.25 4.77
N PHE A 100 -23.54 -17.23 5.52
CA PHE A 100 -24.88 -17.14 6.10
C PHE A 100 -25.84 -16.29 5.26
N ILE A 101 -25.33 -15.64 4.21
CA ILE A 101 -26.06 -14.74 3.30
C ILE A 101 -26.15 -15.36 1.91
#